data_AF-A0A7M4AB67-F1
#
_entry.id   AF-A0A7M4AB67-F1
#
_cell.length_a   1.000
_cell.length_b   1.000
_cell.length_c   1.000
_cell.angle_alpha   90.00
_cell.angle_beta   90.00
_cell.angle_gamma   90.00
#
_symmetry.space_group_name_H-M   'P 1'
#
loop_
_entity.id
_entity.type
_entity.pdbx_description
1 polymer ?
#
loop_
_entity_poly.entity_id
_entity_poly.type
_entity_poly.pdbx_seq_one_letter_code
_entity_poly.pdbx_strand_id
1 'polypeptide(L)'
;DLDSSLISFRTGIELPVILTCRPERQGGYYPGSEKERITILSKAIKSGVSWIDLEIDIDAKERNKLVKLTGESTKIIASNHYDGPPSSPEDIVEEILESTDSGDVIKFVFNTNGKKDALKLFDVAWRTKESESKLSIMGIGAGGDWTRIHAPLLNQNIVYTTMENGWHLAQQGKINTSDLQTAWKLLEYN
;
A
#
# COMPACT_ATOMS: atom_id res chain seq x y z
N ASP A 1 6.69 20.34 -17.72
CA ASP A 1 5.37 19.68 -17.94
C ASP A 1 5.36 18.34 -17.20
N LEU A 2 4.25 17.60 -17.17
CA LEU A 2 4.18 16.36 -16.37
C LEU A 2 5.21 15.31 -16.77
N ASP A 3 5.50 15.16 -18.07
CA ASP A 3 6.38 14.10 -18.57
C ASP A 3 7.84 14.39 -18.15
N SER A 4 8.28 15.63 -18.29
CA SER A 4 9.60 16.07 -17.84
C SER A 4 9.78 15.93 -16.32
N SER A 5 8.74 16.23 -15.52
CA SER A 5 8.79 16.01 -14.07
C SER A 5 8.93 14.54 -13.70
N LEU A 6 8.15 13.65 -14.33
CA LEU A 6 8.19 12.21 -14.06
C LEU A 6 9.55 11.60 -14.40
N ILE A 7 10.14 11.99 -15.54
CA ILE A 7 11.48 11.55 -15.93
C ILE A 7 12.49 12.03 -14.89
N SER A 8 12.45 13.31 -14.51
CA SER A 8 13.40 13.88 -13.55
C SER A 8 13.36 13.17 -12.20
N PHE A 9 12.17 12.87 -11.68
CA PHE A 9 12.01 12.09 -10.45
C PHE A 9 12.60 10.68 -10.58
N ARG A 10 12.27 9.98 -11.66
CA ARG A 10 12.75 8.61 -11.88
C ARG A 10 14.26 8.54 -12.07
N THR A 11 14.87 9.51 -12.76
CA THR A 11 16.33 9.50 -13.00
C THR A 11 17.15 10.05 -11.85
N GLY A 12 16.54 10.85 -10.97
CA GLY A 12 17.21 11.45 -9.81
C GLY A 12 17.25 10.56 -8.57
N ILE A 13 16.59 9.40 -8.58
CA ILE A 13 16.47 8.50 -7.43
C ILE A 13 17.14 7.17 -7.77
N GLU A 14 18.13 6.76 -6.97
CA GLU A 14 18.83 5.48 -7.15
C GLU A 14 18.03 4.27 -6.64
N LEU A 15 17.09 4.52 -5.72
CA LEU A 15 16.21 3.48 -5.16
C LEU A 15 15.02 3.18 -6.09
N PRO A 16 14.43 1.98 -6.00
CA PRO A 16 13.16 1.69 -6.65
C PRO A 16 12.08 2.71 -6.28
N VAL A 17 11.40 3.27 -7.27
CA VAL A 17 10.38 4.31 -7.08
C VAL A 17 8.98 3.69 -7.16
N ILE A 18 8.12 4.04 -6.20
CA ILE A 18 6.67 3.80 -6.26
C ILE A 18 5.99 5.11 -6.63
N LEU A 19 5.28 5.13 -7.76
CA LEU A 19 4.39 6.25 -8.10
C LEU A 19 2.95 5.92 -7.76
N THR A 20 2.27 6.88 -7.15
CA THR A 20 0.88 6.77 -6.71
C THR A 20 0.15 8.07 -7.02
N CYS A 21 -1.06 7.97 -7.57
CA CYS A 21 -1.96 9.10 -7.76
C CYS A 21 -3.30 8.77 -7.11
N ARG A 22 -3.33 8.84 -5.78
CA ARG A 22 -4.48 8.43 -4.95
C ARG A 22 -5.64 9.42 -5.10
N PRO A 23 -6.84 8.98 -5.49
CA PRO A 23 -8.03 9.84 -5.58
C PRO A 23 -8.62 10.15 -4.19
N GLU A 24 -9.38 11.24 -4.08
CA GLU A 24 -10.05 11.64 -2.82
C GLU A 24 -10.96 10.55 -2.24
N ARG A 25 -11.67 9.80 -3.10
CA ARG A 25 -12.54 8.66 -2.69
C ARG A 25 -11.80 7.52 -1.98
N GLN A 26 -10.46 7.48 -2.04
CA GLN A 26 -9.59 6.51 -1.36
C GLN A 26 -8.68 7.21 -0.32
N GLY A 27 -9.10 8.38 0.17
CA GLY A 27 -8.34 9.17 1.15
C GLY A 27 -7.11 9.89 0.58
N GLY A 28 -7.01 10.01 -0.75
CA GLY A 28 -5.96 10.77 -1.42
C GLY A 28 -6.28 12.26 -1.55
N TYR A 29 -5.40 12.97 -2.27
CA TYR A 29 -5.51 14.42 -2.48
C TYR A 29 -5.58 14.80 -3.96
N TYR A 30 -5.76 13.85 -4.87
CA TYR A 30 -5.90 14.16 -6.29
C TYR A 30 -7.29 14.77 -6.57
N PRO A 31 -7.39 16.04 -6.99
CA PRO A 31 -8.67 16.75 -7.09
C PRO A 31 -9.30 16.68 -8.49
N GLY A 32 -8.60 16.06 -9.46
CA GLY A 32 -9.02 16.02 -10.86
C GLY A 32 -10.00 14.89 -11.16
N SER A 33 -10.45 14.82 -12.41
CA SER A 33 -11.33 13.74 -12.86
C SER A 33 -10.59 12.40 -12.98
N GLU A 34 -11.34 11.29 -12.89
CA GLU A 34 -10.77 9.94 -13.04
C GLU A 34 -10.08 9.75 -14.40
N LYS A 35 -10.61 10.36 -15.46
CA LYS A 35 -10.02 10.31 -16.80
C LYS A 35 -8.65 10.99 -16.85
N GLU A 36 -8.50 12.13 -16.18
CA GLU A 36 -7.22 12.83 -16.06
C GLU A 36 -6.26 12.03 -15.17
N ARG A 37 -6.76 11.43 -14.09
CA ARG A 37 -5.97 10.54 -13.21
C ARG A 37 -5.39 9.35 -13.97
N ILE A 38 -6.21 8.65 -14.77
CA ILE A 38 -5.78 7.53 -15.62
C ILE A 38 -4.71 7.99 -16.63
N THR A 39 -4.81 9.22 -17.14
CA THR A 39 -3.80 9.80 -18.03
C THR A 39 -2.47 10.01 -17.30
N ILE A 40 -2.51 10.49 -16.05
CA ILE A 40 -1.33 10.66 -15.19
C ILE A 40 -0.69 9.30 -14.89
N LEU A 41 -1.48 8.30 -14.48
CA LEU A 41 -1.00 6.93 -14.22
C LEU A 41 -0.37 6.32 -15.48
N SER A 42 -0.99 6.52 -16.65
CA SER A 42 -0.43 6.04 -17.92
C SER A 42 0.92 6.67 -18.24
N LYS A 43 1.09 7.97 -17.96
CA LYS A 43 2.37 8.67 -18.14
C LYS A 43 3.42 8.22 -17.12
N ALA A 44 3.01 7.99 -15.87
CA ALA A 44 3.87 7.44 -14.82
C ALA A 44 4.41 6.05 -15.18
N ILE A 45 3.58 5.18 -15.77
CA ILE A 45 4.05 3.87 -16.25
C ILE A 45 5.05 4.05 -17.40
N LYS A 46 4.72 4.90 -18.39
CA LYS A 46 5.60 5.16 -19.55
C LYS A 46 6.95 5.79 -19.20
N SER A 47 7.09 6.40 -18.04
CA SER A 47 8.39 6.92 -17.58
C SER A 47 9.37 5.81 -17.16
N GLY A 48 8.92 4.55 -17.09
CA GLY A 48 9.74 3.41 -16.68
C GLY A 48 9.96 3.34 -15.17
N VAL A 49 8.93 3.69 -14.40
CA VAL A 49 8.93 3.59 -12.94
C VAL A 49 9.01 2.12 -12.49
N SER A 50 9.66 1.87 -11.35
CA SER A 50 9.78 0.51 -10.79
C SER A 50 8.44 -0.05 -10.35
N TRP A 51 7.61 0.77 -9.69
CA TRP A 51 6.30 0.39 -9.17
C TRP A 51 5.25 1.45 -9.46
N ILE A 52 4.04 0.99 -9.75
CA ILE A 52 2.83 1.81 -9.83
C ILE A 52 1.80 1.28 -8.84
N ASP A 53 1.19 2.17 -8.06
CA ASP A 53 0.04 1.86 -7.21
C ASP A 53 -1.24 2.13 -8.00
N LEU A 54 -2.05 1.09 -8.18
CA LEU A 54 -3.33 1.12 -8.89
C LEU A 54 -4.44 0.62 -7.97
N GLU A 55 -5.40 1.47 -7.67
CA GLU A 55 -6.54 1.08 -6.84
C GLU A 55 -7.35 -0.05 -7.52
N ILE A 56 -7.85 -1.00 -6.72
CA ILE A 56 -8.61 -2.16 -7.21
C ILE A 56 -9.97 -1.71 -7.78
N ASP A 57 -10.52 -0.63 -7.27
CA ASP A 57 -11.82 -0.08 -7.67
C ASP A 57 -11.78 0.82 -8.93
N ILE A 58 -10.63 0.92 -9.60
CA ILE A 58 -10.58 1.51 -10.95
C ILE A 58 -11.45 0.67 -11.87
N ASP A 59 -12.27 1.32 -12.72
CA ASP A 59 -13.09 0.64 -13.72
C ASP A 59 -12.28 -0.45 -14.44
N ALA A 60 -12.83 -1.66 -14.50
CA ALA A 60 -12.11 -2.85 -14.95
C ALA A 60 -11.53 -2.68 -16.36
N LYS A 61 -12.22 -1.96 -17.27
CA LYS A 61 -11.72 -1.75 -18.63
C LYS A 61 -10.53 -0.81 -18.64
N GLU A 62 -10.56 0.27 -17.88
CA GLU A 62 -9.44 1.21 -17.78
C GLU A 62 -8.27 0.62 -16.99
N ARG A 63 -8.54 -0.08 -15.89
CA ARG A 63 -7.52 -0.78 -15.10
C ARG A 63 -6.77 -1.80 -15.95
N ASN A 64 -7.48 -2.61 -16.74
CA ASN A 64 -6.87 -3.58 -17.65
C ASN A 64 -5.97 -2.93 -18.71
N LYS A 65 -6.26 -1.70 -19.16
CA LYS A 65 -5.36 -0.97 -20.06
C LYS A 65 -4.07 -0.55 -19.34
N LEU A 66 -4.17 -0.07 -18.09
CA LEU A 66 -3.02 0.32 -17.28
C LEU A 66 -2.14 -0.90 -16.97
N VAL A 67 -2.73 -2.02 -16.57
CA VAL A 67 -2.02 -3.28 -16.31
C VAL A 67 -1.29 -3.76 -17.57
N LYS A 68 -1.93 -3.71 -18.75
CA LYS A 68 -1.24 -4.07 -20.00
C LYS A 68 -0.09 -3.11 -20.34
N LEU A 69 -0.21 -1.84 -19.95
CA LEU A 69 0.81 -0.82 -20.23
C LEU A 69 2.08 -1.01 -19.39
N THR A 70 2.00 -1.64 -18.21
CA THR A 70 3.18 -1.86 -17.35
C THR A 70 4.17 -2.84 -17.94
N GLY A 71 3.68 -3.82 -18.73
CA GLY A 71 4.50 -4.91 -19.25
C GLY A 71 5.27 -5.61 -18.12
N GLU A 72 6.53 -5.94 -18.38
CA GLU A 72 7.42 -6.57 -17.39
C GLU A 72 8.27 -5.56 -16.60
N SER A 73 8.34 -4.31 -17.06
CA SER A 73 9.26 -3.30 -16.52
C SER A 73 8.76 -2.60 -15.25
N THR A 74 7.45 -2.58 -15.04
CA THR A 74 6.80 -1.88 -13.91
C THR A 74 5.94 -2.86 -13.14
N LYS A 75 6.17 -2.93 -11.83
CA LYS A 75 5.42 -3.77 -10.90
C LYS A 75 4.19 -3.06 -10.36
N ILE A 76 3.13 -3.82 -10.03
CA ILE A 76 1.83 -3.27 -9.64
C ILE A 76 1.58 -3.52 -8.16
N ILE A 77 1.27 -2.46 -7.43
CA ILE A 77 0.62 -2.53 -6.12
C ILE A 77 -0.87 -2.36 -6.35
N ALA A 78 -1.65 -3.42 -6.15
CA ALA A 78 -3.10 -3.37 -6.21
C ALA A 78 -3.64 -2.97 -4.84
N SER A 79 -4.17 -1.75 -4.73
CA SER A 79 -4.49 -1.18 -3.42
C SER A 79 -5.97 -0.93 -3.18
N ASN A 80 -6.38 -1.01 -1.92
CA ASN A 80 -7.68 -0.53 -1.45
C ASN A 80 -7.56 0.14 -0.08
N HIS A 81 -8.24 1.27 0.09
CA HIS A 81 -8.20 2.11 1.28
C HIS A 81 -9.62 2.35 1.77
N TYR A 82 -9.88 1.92 2.99
CA TYR A 82 -11.17 2.06 3.65
C TYR A 82 -11.11 3.22 4.64
N ASP A 83 -12.09 4.11 4.53
CA ASP A 83 -12.26 5.21 5.48
C ASP A 83 -12.83 4.74 6.84
N GLY A 84 -13.39 3.53 6.89
CA GLY A 84 -13.97 2.92 8.07
C GLY A 84 -13.09 1.87 8.75
N PRO A 85 -13.49 1.42 9.96
CA PRO A 85 -12.86 0.29 10.65
C PRO A 85 -12.98 -1.00 9.83
N PRO A 86 -12.02 -1.94 10.00
CA PRO A 86 -12.13 -3.26 9.39
C PRO A 86 -13.41 -3.98 9.80
N SER A 87 -14.02 -4.64 8.82
CA SER A 87 -15.11 -5.62 8.99
C SER A 87 -14.60 -6.87 9.75
N SER A 88 -15.27 -8.02 9.62
CA SER A 88 -14.78 -9.24 10.26
C SER A 88 -13.46 -9.69 9.61
N PRO A 89 -12.52 -10.30 10.35
CA PRO A 89 -11.32 -10.87 9.75
C PRO A 89 -11.63 -11.86 8.62
N GLU A 90 -12.72 -12.62 8.74
CA GLU A 90 -13.17 -13.57 7.73
C GLU A 90 -13.50 -12.87 6.39
N ASP A 91 -14.29 -11.80 6.42
CA ASP A 91 -14.68 -11.05 5.21
C ASP A 91 -13.44 -10.45 4.52
N ILE A 92 -12.50 -9.92 5.30
CA ILE A 92 -11.29 -9.28 4.76
C ILE A 92 -10.36 -10.32 4.15
N VAL A 93 -10.24 -11.50 4.76
CA VAL A 93 -9.46 -12.60 4.19
C VAL A 93 -10.05 -13.04 2.86
N GLU A 94 -11.38 -13.19 2.78
CA GLU A 94 -12.06 -13.52 1.51
C GLU A 94 -11.78 -12.46 0.44
N GLU A 95 -11.91 -11.19 0.77
CA GLU A 95 -11.64 -10.08 -0.17
C GLU A 95 -10.18 -10.05 -0.65
N ILE A 96 -9.21 -10.35 0.23
CA ILE A 96 -7.80 -10.47 -0.15
C ILE A 96 -7.61 -11.63 -1.14
N LEU A 97 -8.25 -12.78 -0.89
CA LEU A 97 -8.15 -13.95 -1.76
C LEU A 97 -8.75 -13.69 -3.14
N GLU A 98 -9.87 -12.98 -3.21
CA GLU A 98 -10.48 -12.54 -4.47
C GLU A 98 -9.60 -11.53 -5.24
N SER A 99 -8.74 -10.80 -4.52
CA SER A 99 -7.86 -9.78 -5.10
C SER A 99 -6.50 -10.30 -5.56
N THR A 100 -6.16 -11.57 -5.32
CA THR A 100 -4.82 -12.17 -5.50
C THR A 100 -4.18 -11.93 -6.88
N ASP A 101 -4.98 -11.91 -7.94
CA ASP A 101 -4.52 -11.69 -9.32
C ASP A 101 -4.49 -10.21 -9.76
N SER A 102 -4.77 -9.28 -8.84
CA SER A 102 -4.92 -7.86 -9.19
C SER A 102 -3.59 -7.13 -9.38
N GLY A 103 -2.47 -7.66 -8.90
CA GLY A 103 -1.14 -7.04 -9.01
C GLY A 103 -0.03 -7.89 -8.40
N ASP A 104 1.21 -7.40 -8.44
CA ASP A 104 2.37 -8.09 -7.85
C ASP A 104 2.35 -8.05 -6.31
N VAL A 105 1.69 -7.05 -5.71
CA VAL A 105 1.44 -6.93 -4.26
C VAL A 105 0.01 -6.44 -4.03
N ILE A 106 -0.71 -7.09 -3.13
CA ILE A 106 -2.05 -6.70 -2.70
C ILE A 106 -1.94 -5.87 -1.42
N LYS A 107 -2.50 -4.67 -1.43
CA LYS A 107 -2.37 -3.68 -0.35
C LYS A 107 -3.73 -3.25 0.19
N PHE A 108 -3.96 -3.49 1.47
CA PHE A 108 -5.21 -3.12 2.14
C PHE A 108 -4.92 -2.19 3.32
N VAL A 109 -5.62 -1.07 3.36
CA VAL A 109 -5.43 -0.02 4.36
C VAL A 109 -6.76 0.32 5.00
N PHE A 110 -6.84 0.25 6.33
CA PHE A 110 -8.06 0.58 7.06
C PHE A 110 -7.79 1.66 8.10
N ASN A 111 -8.72 2.61 8.24
CA ASN A 111 -8.79 3.41 9.45
C ASN A 111 -9.17 2.50 10.63
N THR A 112 -8.68 2.78 11.83
CA THR A 112 -8.92 1.97 13.03
C THR A 112 -9.47 2.87 14.13
N ASN A 113 -10.51 2.41 14.84
CA ASN A 113 -11.09 3.15 15.97
C ASN A 113 -10.48 2.73 17.32
N GLY A 114 -9.39 1.96 17.27
CA GLY A 114 -8.61 1.56 18.44
C GLY A 114 -8.02 0.16 18.31
N LYS A 115 -7.42 -0.30 19.41
CA LYS A 115 -6.63 -1.54 19.46
C LYS A 115 -7.41 -2.81 19.08
N LYS A 116 -8.73 -2.84 19.27
CA LYS A 116 -9.56 -3.98 18.84
C LYS A 116 -9.57 -4.14 17.32
N ASP A 117 -9.67 -3.04 16.59
CA ASP A 117 -9.61 -3.05 15.13
C ASP A 117 -8.20 -3.37 14.64
N ALA A 118 -7.17 -2.85 15.31
CA ALA A 118 -5.79 -3.24 15.04
C ALA A 118 -5.54 -4.75 15.22
N LEU A 119 -6.13 -5.38 16.24
CA LEU A 119 -6.06 -6.83 16.43
C LEU A 119 -6.73 -7.60 15.29
N LYS A 120 -7.85 -7.11 14.75
CA LYS A 120 -8.48 -7.73 13.57
C LYS A 120 -7.52 -7.71 12.38
N LEU A 121 -6.87 -6.57 12.10
CA LEU A 121 -5.91 -6.48 11.00
C LEU A 121 -4.69 -7.38 11.22
N PHE A 122 -4.23 -7.51 12.46
CA PHE A 122 -3.18 -8.46 12.82
C PHE A 122 -3.61 -9.91 12.57
N ASP A 123 -4.83 -10.27 12.96
CA ASP A 123 -5.41 -11.60 12.72
C ASP A 123 -5.55 -11.90 11.22
N VAL A 124 -6.04 -10.94 10.43
CA VAL A 124 -6.07 -11.05 8.95
C VAL A 124 -4.66 -11.31 8.41
N ALA A 125 -3.68 -10.49 8.80
CA ALA A 125 -2.29 -10.65 8.37
C ALA A 125 -1.71 -12.01 8.79
N TRP A 126 -2.04 -12.50 9.99
CA TRP A 126 -1.61 -13.80 10.48
C TRP A 126 -2.22 -14.96 9.68
N ARG A 127 -3.52 -14.88 9.37
CA ARG A 127 -4.23 -15.91 8.59
C ARG A 127 -3.80 -15.97 7.13
N THR A 128 -3.28 -14.86 6.60
CA THR A 128 -2.89 -14.73 5.19
C THR A 128 -1.38 -14.79 4.97
N LYS A 129 -0.57 -14.98 6.04
CA LYS A 129 0.90 -14.96 5.95
C LYS A 129 1.50 -16.04 5.04
N GLU A 130 0.81 -17.16 4.86
CA GLU A 130 1.22 -18.27 3.98
C GLU A 130 0.60 -18.17 2.58
N SER A 131 -0.05 -17.04 2.25
CA SER A 131 -0.59 -16.79 0.91
C SER A 131 0.54 -16.74 -0.12
N GLU A 132 0.27 -17.25 -1.33
CA GLU A 132 1.19 -17.11 -2.47
C GLU A 132 1.29 -15.66 -2.95
N SER A 133 0.21 -14.88 -2.77
CA SER A 133 0.21 -13.46 -3.08
C SER A 133 0.99 -12.67 -2.06
N LYS A 134 1.75 -11.68 -2.54
CA LYS A 134 2.47 -10.75 -1.68
C LYS A 134 1.51 -9.72 -1.08
N LEU A 135 1.61 -9.47 0.22
CA LEU A 135 0.65 -8.65 0.96
C LEU A 135 1.27 -7.42 1.63
N SER A 136 0.45 -6.39 1.79
CA SER A 136 0.73 -5.18 2.57
C SER A 136 -0.56 -4.72 3.27
N ILE A 137 -0.76 -5.16 4.50
CA ILE A 137 -1.96 -4.91 5.33
C ILE A 137 -1.57 -3.96 6.46
N MET A 138 -2.27 -2.85 6.58
CA MET A 138 -1.91 -1.82 7.56
C MET A 138 -3.11 -1.04 8.09
N GLY A 139 -3.03 -0.68 9.37
CA GLY A 139 -4.00 0.21 10.00
C GLY A 139 -3.49 1.66 10.04
N ILE A 140 -4.44 2.59 10.04
CA ILE A 140 -4.27 4.00 10.39
C ILE A 140 -5.05 4.26 11.68
N GLY A 141 -4.41 4.84 12.69
CA GLY A 141 -4.97 5.02 14.03
C GLY A 141 -4.34 4.09 15.08
N ALA A 142 -4.77 4.21 16.33
CA ALA A 142 -4.08 3.61 17.47
C ALA A 142 -3.93 2.07 17.36
N GLY A 143 -2.68 1.59 17.33
CA GLY A 143 -2.32 0.18 17.16
C GLY A 143 -2.22 -0.27 15.70
N GLY A 144 -2.54 0.60 14.73
CA GLY A 144 -2.43 0.28 13.31
C GLY A 144 -1.01 -0.03 12.85
N ASP A 145 0.01 0.37 13.62
CA ASP A 145 1.44 0.11 13.40
C ASP A 145 1.84 -1.34 13.70
N TRP A 146 1.01 -2.15 14.37
CA TRP A 146 1.38 -3.51 14.78
C TRP A 146 1.68 -4.44 13.61
N THR A 147 0.94 -4.35 12.50
CA THR A 147 1.23 -5.15 11.30
C THR A 147 2.55 -4.74 10.64
N ARG A 148 3.02 -3.50 10.87
CA ARG A 148 4.32 -3.01 10.40
C ARG A 148 5.44 -3.52 11.30
N ILE A 149 5.28 -3.39 12.62
CA ILE A 149 6.26 -3.86 13.61
C ILE A 149 6.49 -5.37 13.47
N HIS A 150 5.42 -6.15 13.27
CA HIS A 150 5.50 -7.60 13.13
C HIS A 150 5.52 -8.08 11.67
N ALA A 151 5.81 -7.20 10.73
CA ALA A 151 5.81 -7.53 9.30
C ALA A 151 6.63 -8.79 8.93
N PRO A 152 7.86 -9.00 9.45
CA PRO A 152 8.62 -10.21 9.16
C PRO A 152 7.94 -11.49 9.65
N LEU A 153 7.32 -11.45 10.84
CA LEU A 153 6.55 -12.57 11.39
C LEU A 153 5.27 -12.85 10.59
N LEU A 154 4.65 -11.78 10.07
CA LEU A 154 3.39 -11.82 9.33
C LEU A 154 3.57 -11.98 7.81
N ASN A 155 4.82 -12.17 7.35
CA ASN A 155 5.18 -12.24 5.94
C ASN A 155 4.63 -11.08 5.09
N GLN A 156 4.66 -9.86 5.63
CA GLN A 156 4.25 -8.65 4.92
C GLN A 156 5.38 -8.20 3.99
N ASN A 157 5.11 -8.11 2.68
CA ASN A 157 6.15 -7.90 1.66
C ASN A 157 6.53 -6.44 1.46
N ILE A 158 5.62 -5.51 1.78
CA ILE A 158 5.89 -4.08 1.75
C ILE A 158 5.36 -3.46 3.04
N VAL A 159 6.19 -2.64 3.67
CA VAL A 159 5.84 -1.88 4.88
C VAL A 159 6.08 -0.40 4.62
N TYR A 160 5.09 0.42 4.98
CA TYR A 160 5.17 1.87 4.84
C TYR A 160 5.48 2.53 6.19
N THR A 161 6.57 3.28 6.22
CA THR A 161 7.02 4.08 7.37
C THR A 161 6.90 5.57 7.08
N THR A 162 7.12 6.39 8.10
CA THR A 162 7.27 7.85 7.95
C THR A 162 8.71 8.27 8.22
N MET A 163 9.10 9.42 7.68
CA MET A 163 10.35 10.11 8.04
C MET A 163 10.16 11.08 9.21
N GLU A 164 8.91 11.35 9.60
CA GLU A 164 8.58 12.14 10.78
C GLU A 164 9.02 11.43 12.06
N ASN A 165 9.31 12.20 13.11
CA ASN A 165 9.66 11.69 14.42
C ASN A 165 8.68 12.21 15.47
N GLY A 166 8.37 11.38 16.45
CA GLY A 166 7.60 11.78 17.63
C GLY A 166 6.69 10.70 18.17
N TRP A 167 6.45 10.75 19.47
CA TRP A 167 5.61 9.80 20.20
C TRP A 167 4.15 9.73 19.70
N HIS A 168 3.67 10.79 19.06
CA HIS A 168 2.30 10.88 18.53
C HIS A 168 2.05 9.93 17.36
N LEU A 169 3.10 9.44 16.67
CA LEU A 169 2.99 8.54 15.53
C LEU A 169 2.28 7.24 15.87
N ALA A 170 2.55 6.66 17.05
CA ALA A 170 1.90 5.43 17.51
C ALA A 170 0.37 5.59 17.64
N GLN A 171 -0.11 6.78 18.00
CA GLN A 171 -1.55 7.06 18.06
C GLN A 171 -2.20 7.16 16.68
N GLN A 172 -1.39 7.43 15.65
CA GLN A 172 -1.81 7.45 14.24
C GLN A 172 -1.55 6.11 13.54
N GLY A 173 -1.05 5.09 14.25
CA GLY A 173 -0.68 3.80 13.65
C GLY A 173 0.49 3.93 12.68
N LYS A 174 1.35 4.93 12.88
CA LYS A 174 2.57 5.17 12.09
C LYS A 174 3.78 4.84 12.93
N ILE A 175 4.87 4.49 12.25
CA ILE A 175 6.19 4.27 12.86
C ILE A 175 7.26 4.87 11.96
N ASN A 176 8.29 5.48 12.56
CA ASN A 176 9.45 5.99 11.82
C ASN A 176 10.29 4.83 11.29
N THR A 177 10.98 5.04 10.17
CA THR A 177 11.89 4.04 9.58
C THR A 177 12.95 3.53 10.55
N SER A 178 13.61 4.43 11.29
CA SER A 178 14.68 4.07 12.23
C SER A 178 14.15 3.31 13.45
N ASP A 179 12.98 3.69 13.96
CA ASP A 179 12.30 2.99 15.06
C ASP A 179 11.88 1.59 14.63
N LEU A 180 11.33 1.44 13.41
CA LEU A 180 10.93 0.14 12.88
C LEU A 180 12.13 -0.79 12.71
N GLN A 181 13.23 -0.30 12.14
CA GLN A 181 14.48 -1.06 12.01
C GLN A 181 15.04 -1.49 13.37
N THR A 182 14.96 -0.60 14.36
CA THR A 182 15.37 -0.89 15.74
C THR A 182 14.47 -1.96 16.35
N ALA A 183 13.15 -1.85 16.17
CA ALA A 183 12.19 -2.83 16.65
C ALA A 183 12.44 -4.22 16.05
N TRP A 184 12.66 -4.32 14.74
CA TRP A 184 12.99 -5.60 14.09
C TRP A 184 14.28 -6.21 14.61
N LYS A 185 15.31 -5.39 14.83
CA LYS A 185 16.56 -5.87 15.43
C LYS A 185 16.37 -6.40 16.86
N LEU A 186 15.57 -5.70 17.68
CA LEU A 186 15.28 -6.10 19.07
C LEU A 186 14.39 -7.35 19.15
N LEU A 187 13.51 -7.54 18.17
CA LEU A 187 12.64 -8.71 18.06
C LEU A 187 13.33 -9.89 17.34
N GLU A 188 14.60 -9.75 16.95
CA GLU A 188 15.38 -10.75 16.23
C GLU A 188 14.73 -11.18 14.90
N TYR A 189 14.00 -10.26 14.27
CA TYR A 189 13.56 -10.42 12.89
C TYR A 189 14.73 -10.11 11.96
N ASN A 190 15.39 -11.17 11.47
CA ASN A 190 16.52 -11.10 10.56
C ASN A 190 16.09 -10.91 9.10
#